data_AF-A0AAV2IE74-F1
#
_entry.id   AF-A0AAV2IE74-F1
#
_cell.length_a   1.000
_cell.length_b   1.000
_cell.length_c   1.000
_cell.angle_alpha   90.00
_cell.angle_beta   90.00
_cell.angle_gamma   90.00
#
_symmetry.space_group_name_H-M   'P 1'
#
loop_
_entity.id
_entity.type
_entity.pdbx_description
1 polymer ?
#
loop_
_entity_poly.entity_id
_entity_poly.type
_entity_poly.pdbx_seq_one_letter_code
_entity_poly.pdbx_strand_id
1 'polypeptide(L)' 'CLPFTYGYDTCSTPCDCVKENTLSCDAINGTCWCKYGWNGTDCSRDVNECLDRKTSDTCEADDYQICVNFPGGYNCSC' A
#
# COMPACT_ATOMS: atom_id res chain seq x y z
N CYS A 1 -8.29 -20.98 -1.89
CA CYS A 1 -7.85 -20.72 -3.28
C CYS A 1 -6.32 -20.72 -3.35
N LEU A 2 -5.74 -20.83 -4.56
CA LEU A 2 -4.30 -20.60 -4.73
C LEU A 2 -3.96 -19.13 -4.39
N PRO A 3 -2.70 -18.82 -4.03
CA PRO A 3 -2.29 -17.43 -3.81
C PRO A 3 -2.64 -16.57 -5.04
N PHE A 4 -3.24 -15.39 -4.80
CA PHE A 4 -3.71 -14.47 -5.85
C PHE A 4 -4.78 -15.03 -6.79
N THR A 5 -5.62 -15.95 -6.30
CA THR A 5 -6.86 -16.34 -6.98
C THR A 5 -8.03 -16.28 -6.00
N TYR A 6 -9.21 -15.95 -6.51
CA TYR A 6 -10.44 -15.86 -5.73
C TYR A 6 -11.61 -16.53 -6.46
N GLY A 7 -12.67 -16.76 -5.71
CA GLY A 7 -13.94 -17.28 -6.20
C GLY A 7 -14.58 -18.18 -5.16
N TYR A 8 -15.84 -17.89 -4.84
CA TYR A 8 -16.60 -18.57 -3.78
C TYR A 8 -16.63 -20.11 -3.94
N ASP A 9 -16.80 -20.61 -5.16
CA ASP A 9 -16.91 -22.04 -5.44
C ASP A 9 -15.64 -22.66 -6.05
N THR A 10 -15.03 -21.98 -7.03
CA THR A 10 -14.02 -22.58 -7.91
C THR A 10 -12.63 -21.97 -7.78
N CYS A 11 -12.45 -20.88 -7.04
CA CYS A 11 -11.13 -20.27 -6.81
C CYS A 11 -10.30 -20.02 -8.09
N SER A 12 -10.97 -19.79 -9.23
CA SER A 12 -10.32 -19.81 -10.56
C SER A 12 -10.06 -18.41 -11.13
N THR A 13 -10.59 -17.37 -10.49
CA THR A 13 -10.43 -15.99 -10.96
C THR A 13 -9.12 -15.42 -10.43
N PRO A 14 -8.20 -14.92 -11.27
CA PRO A 14 -7.01 -14.24 -10.79
C PRO A 14 -7.39 -12.94 -10.07
N CYS A 15 -6.67 -12.60 -9.01
CA CYS A 15 -6.83 -11.30 -8.37
C CYS A 15 -6.17 -10.21 -9.22
N ASP A 16 -6.85 -9.09 -9.39
CA ASP A 16 -6.37 -7.94 -10.18
C ASP A 16 -5.36 -7.05 -9.42
N CYS A 17 -4.87 -7.51 -8.27
CA CYS A 17 -3.95 -6.75 -7.42
C CYS A 17 -2.54 -6.65 -8.00
N VAL A 18 -1.85 -5.53 -7.75
CA VAL A 18 -0.42 -5.36 -7.98
C VAL A 18 0.37 -6.19 -6.98
N LYS A 19 0.88 -7.35 -7.42
CA LYS A 19 1.54 -8.36 -6.56
C LYS A 19 2.69 -7.79 -5.74
N GLU A 20 3.44 -6.86 -6.30
CA GLU A 20 4.58 -6.19 -5.67
C GLU A 20 4.15 -5.35 -4.45
N ASN A 21 2.91 -4.84 -4.47
CA ASN A 21 2.37 -3.89 -3.49
C ASN A 21 1.27 -4.49 -2.62
N THR A 22 0.90 -5.75 -2.86
CA THR A 22 -0.16 -6.46 -2.15
C THR A 22 0.43 -7.47 -1.16
N LEU A 23 -0.09 -7.51 0.07
CA LEU A 23 0.21 -8.52 1.08
C LEU A 23 -0.51 -9.83 0.76
N SER A 24 -1.81 -9.76 0.48
CA SER A 24 -2.63 -10.91 0.16
C SER A 24 -3.88 -10.49 -0.61
N CYS A 25 -4.52 -11.45 -1.25
CA CYS A 25 -5.82 -11.27 -1.88
C CYS A 25 -6.84 -12.17 -1.18
N ASP A 26 -8.03 -11.63 -0.92
CA ASP A 26 -9.15 -12.36 -0.34
C ASP A 26 -9.61 -13.48 -1.28
N ALA A 27 -9.66 -14.70 -0.76
CA ALA A 27 -9.97 -15.90 -1.54
C ALA A 27 -11.44 -15.96 -1.97
N ILE A 28 -12.34 -15.21 -1.35
CA ILE A 28 -13.78 -15.25 -1.63
C ILE A 28 -14.14 -14.22 -2.70
N ASN A 29 -13.76 -12.96 -2.48
CA ASN A 29 -14.23 -11.83 -3.30
C ASN A 29 -13.12 -11.13 -4.09
N GLY A 30 -11.85 -11.50 -3.92
CA GLY A 30 -10.74 -10.91 -4.66
C GLY A 30 -10.24 -9.57 -4.10
N THR A 31 -10.71 -9.15 -2.93
CA THR A 31 -10.25 -7.90 -2.29
C THR A 31 -8.75 -7.95 -2.01
N CYS A 32 -8.04 -6.92 -2.43
CA CYS A 32 -6.60 -6.80 -2.23
C CYS A 32 -6.28 -6.17 -0.88
N TRP A 33 -5.42 -6.82 -0.11
CA TRP A 33 -4.85 -6.28 1.12
C TRP A 33 -3.49 -5.68 0.82
N CYS A 34 -3.38 -4.36 0.86
CA CYS A 34 -2.17 -3.65 0.43
C CYS A 34 -1.08 -3.65 1.49
N LYS A 35 0.18 -3.60 1.03
CA LYS A 35 1.34 -3.33 1.89
C LYS A 35 1.24 -1.92 2.46
N TYR A 36 1.94 -1.68 3.58
CA TYR A 36 2.12 -0.33 4.10
C TYR A 36 2.69 0.58 2.99
N GLY A 37 2.21 1.83 2.93
CA GLY A 37 2.55 2.77 1.86
C GLY A 37 1.75 2.59 0.57
N TRP A 38 0.83 1.62 0.48
CA TRP A 38 0.00 1.39 -0.71
C TRP A 38 -1.50 1.35 -0.39
N ASN A 39 -2.30 1.82 -1.34
CA ASN A 39 -3.75 1.94 -1.26
C ASN A 39 -4.37 1.75 -2.66
N GLY A 40 -5.69 1.85 -2.74
CA GLY A 40 -6.47 1.52 -3.93
C GLY A 40 -7.00 0.10 -3.87
N THR A 41 -8.00 -0.19 -4.71
CA THR A 41 -8.65 -1.51 -4.77
C THR A 41 -7.70 -2.61 -5.24
N ASP A 42 -6.66 -2.25 -5.97
CA ASP A 42 -5.63 -3.12 -6.55
C ASP A 42 -4.22 -2.87 -5.98
N CYS A 43 -4.09 -2.00 -4.96
CA CYS A 43 -2.81 -1.59 -4.39
C CYS A 43 -1.85 -0.88 -5.37
N SER A 44 -2.39 -0.25 -6.42
CA SER A 44 -1.58 0.53 -7.38
C SER A 44 -1.25 1.95 -6.91
N ARG A 45 -1.95 2.46 -5.90
CA ARG A 45 -1.80 3.85 -5.46
C ARG A 45 -0.84 3.94 -4.29
N ASP A 46 0.23 4.69 -4.49
CA ASP A 46 1.14 5.07 -3.43
C ASP A 46 0.42 6.00 -2.42
N VAL A 47 0.65 5.76 -1.13
CA VAL A 47 0.15 6.61 -0.06
C VAL A 47 1.18 7.71 0.15
N ASN A 48 0.75 8.97 0.07
CA ASN A 48 1.64 10.07 0.40
C ASN A 48 1.60 10.34 1.90
N GLU A 49 2.53 9.75 2.65
CA GLU A 49 2.56 9.92 4.10
C GLU A 49 2.93 11.36 4.51
N CYS A 50 3.58 12.14 3.63
CA CYS A 50 3.88 13.54 3.91
C CYS A 50 2.65 14.45 3.98
N LEU A 51 1.49 14.00 3.47
CA LEU A 51 0.22 14.71 3.64
C LEU A 51 -0.41 14.46 5.01
N ASP A 52 -0.01 13.40 5.70
CA ASP A 52 -0.44 13.17 7.08
C ASP A 52 0.34 14.09 8.01
N ARG A 53 -0.37 15.02 8.64
CA ARG A 53 0.21 15.99 9.58
C ARG A 53 1.07 15.33 10.65
N LYS A 54 0.62 14.18 11.18
CA LYS A 54 1.37 13.40 12.17
C LYS A 54 2.72 12.91 11.64
N THR A 55 2.78 12.50 10.38
CA THR A 55 4.00 11.99 9.75
C THR A 55 4.92 13.14 9.35
N SER A 56 4.36 14.24 8.85
CA SER A 56 5.13 15.47 8.63
C SER A 56 5.73 16.04 9.91
N ASP A 57 4.99 15.97 11.04
CA ASP A 57 5.47 16.40 12.35
C ASP A 57 6.53 15.43 12.92
N THR A 58 6.59 14.19 12.41
CA THR A 58 7.61 13.18 12.80
C THR A 58 8.96 13.45 12.13
N CYS A 59 8.98 14.05 10.95
CA CYS A 59 10.19 14.65 10.42
C CYS A 59 10.50 15.88 11.27
N GLU A 60 11.42 15.74 12.23
CA GLU A 60 11.78 16.76 13.20
C GLU A 60 12.13 18.07 12.46
N ALA A 61 11.16 18.99 12.42
CA ALA A 61 11.29 20.25 11.69
C ALA A 61 12.41 21.14 12.24
N ASP A 62 12.83 20.89 13.48
CA ASP A 62 13.91 21.61 14.17
C ASP A 62 15.31 21.33 13.57
N ASP A 63 15.46 20.26 12.78
CA ASP A 63 16.70 19.88 12.08
C ASP A 63 16.67 20.17 10.57
N TYR A 64 15.79 21.09 10.13
CA TYR A 64 15.59 21.46 8.71
C TYR A 64 15.13 20.29 7.82
N GLN A 65 14.56 19.25 8.41
CA GLN A 65 14.13 18.08 7.66
C GLN A 65 12.83 18.33 6.90
N ILE A 66 12.81 17.98 5.62
CA ILE A 66 11.63 17.95 4.76
C ILE A 66 11.17 16.51 4.55
N CYS A 67 9.86 16.28 4.59
CA CYS A 67 9.29 14.99 4.24
C CYS A 67 9.31 14.81 2.72
N VAL A 68 9.90 13.70 2.27
CA VAL A 68 9.99 13.29 0.87
C VAL A 68 9.27 11.96 0.70
N ASN A 69 8.17 11.98 -0.06
CA ASN A 69 7.40 10.79 -0.39
C ASN A 69 8.07 9.97 -1.52
N PHE A 70 8.03 8.65 -1.42
CA PHE A 70 8.48 7.74 -2.48
C PHE A 70 7.59 6.48 -2.56
N PRO A 71 7.60 5.71 -3.66
CA PRO A 71 6.74 4.54 -3.79
C PRO A 71 6.93 3.52 -2.65
N GLY A 72 5.89 3.36 -1.83
CA GLY A 72 5.85 2.46 -0.67
C GLY A 72 6.36 3.05 0.64
N GLY A 73 6.58 4.37 0.73
CA GLY A 73 6.94 5.02 1.99
C GLY A 73 7.39 6.47 1.88
N TYR A 74 7.99 6.96 2.95
CA TYR A 74 8.52 8.32 3.02
C TYR A 74 9.88 8.35 3.72
N ASN A 75 10.65 9.41 3.46
CA ASN A 75 11.90 9.69 4.16
C ASN A 75 11.94 11.16 4.59
N CYS A 76 12.63 11.45 5.69
CA CYS A 76 12.94 12.80 6.09
C CYS A 76 14.33 13.15 5.56
N SER A 77 14.43 14.14 4.67
CA SER A 77 15.70 14.63 4.14
C SER A 77 16.04 15.96 4.77
N CYS A 78 17.29 16.16 5.19
CA CYS A 78 17.82 17.48 5.53
C CYS A 78 17.95 18.37 4.28
#